data_AF-A0A3P7EK21-F1
#
_entry.id   AF-A0A3P7EK21-F1
#
_cell.length_a   1.000
_cell.length_b   1.000
_cell.length_c   1.000
_cell.angle_alpha   90.00
_cell.angle_beta   90.00
_cell.angle_gamma   90.00
#
_symmetry.space_group_name_H-M   'P 1'
#
loop_
_entity.id
_entity.type
_entity.pdbx_description
1 polymer ?
#
loop_
_entity_poly.entity_id
_entity_poly.type
_entity_poly.pdbx_seq_one_letter_code
_entity_poly.pdbx_strand_id
1 'polypeptide(L)'
;MPASCPEGQKVKILQKGDGTPGRCCDQFTCENGDDMISINGKRCPYNGEMYDDGEQWHTGSCEQCKCKSGIALCSKMTCASPPCQFFFFYQI
;
A
#
# COMPACT_ATOMS: atom_id res chain seq x y z
N MET A 1 30.20 19.57 -2.36
CA MET A 1 28.84 19.98 -1.95
C MET A 1 27.98 18.74 -1.89
N PRO A 2 27.22 18.48 -0.83
CA PRO A 2 26.23 17.41 -0.84
C PRO A 2 25.16 17.73 -1.89
N ALA A 3 24.82 16.76 -2.74
CA ALA A 3 23.69 16.90 -3.63
C ALA A 3 22.41 16.97 -2.77
N SER A 4 21.70 18.10 -2.85
CA SER A 4 20.42 18.30 -2.17
C SER A 4 19.34 18.45 -3.22
N CYS A 5 18.40 17.51 -3.24
CA CYS A 5 17.18 17.65 -4.02
C CYS A 5 16.10 18.35 -3.17
N PRO A 6 15.06 18.92 -3.77
CA PRO A 6 13.89 19.42 -3.02
C PRO A 6 13.22 18.29 -2.23
N GLU A 7 12.41 18.64 -1.21
CA GLU A 7 11.70 17.66 -0.37
C GLU A 7 10.89 16.66 -1.22
N GLY A 8 11.04 15.36 -0.93
CA GLY A 8 10.38 14.27 -1.65
C GLY A 8 11.14 13.69 -2.86
N GLN A 9 12.37 14.12 -3.12
CA GLN A 9 13.20 13.60 -4.21
C GLN A 9 14.46 12.90 -3.71
N LYS A 10 14.87 11.82 -4.39
CA LYS A 10 16.11 11.06 -4.14
C LYS A 10 17.20 11.46 -5.14
N VAL A 11 18.42 11.64 -4.65
CA VAL A 11 19.61 11.88 -5.50
C VAL A 11 19.99 10.57 -6.17
N LYS A 12 19.92 10.51 -7.51
CA LYS A 12 20.46 9.41 -8.31
C LYS A 12 21.73 9.87 -9.01
N ILE A 13 22.86 9.29 -8.62
CA ILE A 13 24.13 9.53 -9.30
C ILE A 13 24.08 8.86 -10.68
N LEU A 14 24.11 9.67 -11.74
CA LEU A 14 24.21 9.24 -13.13
C LEU A 14 25.64 8.83 -13.48
N GLN A 15 26.62 9.59 -13.01
CA GLN A 15 28.03 9.32 -13.29
C GLN A 15 28.88 9.73 -12.10
N LYS A 16 29.84 8.88 -11.74
CA LYS A 16 30.84 9.23 -10.73
C LYS A 16 31.95 10.05 -11.34
N GLY A 17 32.36 11.11 -10.67
CA GLY A 17 33.51 11.91 -11.07
C GLY A 17 34.81 11.13 -10.90
N ASP A 18 35.75 11.29 -11.84
CA ASP A 18 37.09 10.69 -11.80
C ASP A 18 38.18 11.69 -11.41
N GLY A 19 37.83 12.96 -11.23
CA GLY A 19 38.77 14.04 -10.90
C GLY A 19 39.44 14.68 -12.12
N THR A 20 39.11 14.27 -13.35
CA THR A 20 39.66 14.87 -14.57
C THR A 20 38.93 16.17 -14.94
N PRO A 21 39.58 17.12 -15.65
CA PRO A 21 38.92 18.32 -16.16
C PRO A 21 37.67 17.95 -16.98
N GLY A 22 36.50 18.45 -16.58
CA GLY A 22 35.21 18.15 -17.20
C GLY A 22 34.44 16.95 -16.61
N ARG A 23 35.09 16.08 -15.83
CA ARG A 23 34.48 14.93 -15.13
C ARG A 23 34.87 14.89 -13.65
N CYS A 24 35.16 16.05 -13.07
CA CYS A 24 35.63 16.16 -11.69
C CYS A 24 34.55 15.79 -10.66
N CYS A 25 33.28 16.11 -10.95
CA CYS A 25 32.18 15.94 -10.01
C CYS A 25 31.23 14.82 -10.44
N ASP A 26 30.57 14.21 -9.45
CA ASP A 26 29.46 13.29 -9.70
C ASP A 26 28.31 14.03 -10.40
N GLN A 27 27.86 13.48 -11.53
CA GLN A 27 26.63 13.91 -12.17
C GLN A 27 25.47 13.21 -11.47
N PHE A 28 24.46 13.97 -11.05
CA PHE A 28 23.27 13.42 -10.42
C PHE A 28 22.00 14.01 -11.04
N THR A 29 20.93 13.23 -10.99
CA THR A 29 19.57 13.69 -11.25
C THR A 29 18.73 13.53 -10.00
N CYS A 30 17.76 14.43 -9.81
CA CYS A 30 16.77 14.28 -8.77
C CYS A 30 15.60 13.48 -9.35
N GLU A 31 15.44 12.24 -8.88
CA GLU A 31 14.22 11.49 -9.16
C GLU A 31 13.22 11.77 -8.06
N ASN A 32 11.94 11.89 -8.41
CA ASN A 32 10.87 11.78 -7.40
C ASN A 32 11.13 10.48 -6.64
N GLY A 33 11.26 10.56 -5.32
CA GLY A 33 11.23 9.37 -4.51
C GLY A 33 9.96 8.62 -4.91
N ASP A 34 10.04 7.30 -5.03
CA ASP A 34 8.85 6.46 -5.18
C ASP A 34 8.00 6.49 -3.88
N ASP A 35 7.90 7.65 -3.23
CA ASP A 35 7.01 7.93 -2.12
C ASP A 35 5.55 7.83 -2.56
N MET A 36 5.26 7.88 -3.86
CA MET A 36 3.96 7.43 -4.36
C MET A 36 3.71 5.96 -4.00
N ILE A 37 4.74 5.10 -4.01
CA ILE A 37 4.68 3.73 -3.46
C ILE A 37 4.71 3.76 -1.92
N SER A 38 5.16 4.83 -1.25
CA SER A 38 5.10 4.93 0.22
C SER A 38 3.70 5.33 0.75
N ILE A 39 2.98 6.21 0.04
CA ILE A 39 1.58 6.54 0.36
C ILE A 39 0.65 5.40 -0.09
N ASN A 40 0.72 4.98 -1.36
CA ASN A 40 -0.10 3.85 -1.83
C ASN A 40 0.33 2.50 -1.26
N GLY A 41 1.60 2.29 -0.93
CA GLY A 41 2.06 1.04 -0.32
C GLY A 41 1.59 0.86 1.12
N LYS A 42 1.05 1.91 1.75
CA LYS A 42 0.31 1.79 3.00
C LYS A 42 -1.18 1.50 2.81
N ARG A 43 -1.70 1.64 1.57
CA ARG A 43 -3.10 1.40 1.23
C ARG A 43 -3.33 -0.03 0.78
N CYS A 44 -4.51 -0.56 1.04
CA CYS A 44 -4.89 -1.92 0.68
C CYS A 44 -5.84 -1.89 -0.53
N PRO A 45 -5.48 -2.52 -1.67
CA PRO A 45 -6.40 -2.65 -2.79
C PRO A 45 -7.43 -3.75 -2.49
N TYR A 46 -8.72 -3.44 -2.57
CA TYR A 46 -9.78 -4.43 -2.46
C TYR A 46 -10.96 -4.09 -3.39
N ASN A 47 -11.35 -5.05 -4.23
CA ASN A 47 -12.45 -4.93 -5.20
C ASN A 47 -12.44 -3.67 -6.10
N GLY A 48 -11.24 -3.18 -6.46
CA GLY A 48 -11.08 -1.97 -7.28
C GLY A 48 -11.05 -0.66 -6.49
N GLU A 49 -11.25 -0.70 -5.17
CA GLU A 49 -11.09 0.43 -4.26
C GLU A 49 -9.75 0.37 -3.52
N MET A 50 -9.29 1.51 -2.99
CA MET A 50 -8.06 1.62 -2.20
C MET A 50 -8.40 2.09 -0.79
N TYR A 51 -8.13 1.24 0.20
CA TYR A 51 -8.40 1.50 1.61
C TYR A 51 -7.14 2.04 2.31
N ASP A 52 -7.28 3.10 3.10
CA ASP A 52 -6.16 3.74 3.80
C ASP A 52 -5.68 2.92 5.01
N ASP A 53 -4.46 3.20 5.48
CA ASP A 53 -3.90 2.54 6.67
C ASP A 53 -4.81 2.77 7.89
N GLY A 54 -5.24 1.68 8.53
CA GLY A 54 -6.18 1.70 9.66
C GLY A 54 -7.66 1.60 9.27
N GLU A 55 -8.00 1.78 7.99
CA GLU A 55 -9.36 1.68 7.48
C GLU A 55 -9.88 0.24 7.57
N GLN A 56 -11.19 0.10 7.80
CA GLN A 56 -11.86 -1.19 7.96
C GLN A 56 -13.05 -1.29 7.02
N TRP A 57 -13.21 -2.46 6.40
CA TRP A 57 -14.31 -2.73 5.48
C TRP A 57 -14.85 -4.14 5.66
N HIS A 58 -16.06 -4.37 5.14
CA HIS A 58 -16.71 -5.67 5.13
C HIS A 58 -16.71 -6.24 3.72
N THR A 59 -16.19 -7.45 3.56
CA THR A 59 -16.05 -8.14 2.27
C THR A 59 -17.24 -9.05 1.96
N GLY A 60 -18.10 -9.30 2.95
CA GLY A 60 -19.29 -10.13 2.85
C GLY A 60 -20.12 -10.05 4.13
N SER A 61 -21.08 -10.96 4.30
CA SER A 61 -22.02 -10.92 5.44
C SER A 61 -21.35 -11.08 6.82
N CYS A 62 -20.15 -11.69 6.86
CA CYS A 62 -19.54 -12.21 8.09
C CYS A 62 -18.03 -12.03 8.17
N GLU A 63 -17.45 -11.16 7.35
CA GLU A 63 -16.00 -10.97 7.30
C GLU A 63 -15.68 -9.48 7.35
N GLN A 64 -14.76 -9.13 8.24
CA GLN A 64 -14.28 -7.78 8.45
C GLN A 64 -12.79 -7.74 8.20
N CYS A 65 -12.36 -6.81 7.35
CA CYS A 65 -10.98 -6.57 7.01
C CYS A 65 -10.53 -5.22 7.56
N LYS A 66 -9.25 -5.14 7.92
CA LYS A 66 -8.57 -3.91 8.33
C LYS A 66 -7.29 -3.76 7.53
N CYS A 67 -7.06 -2.58 6.96
CA CYS A 67 -5.77 -2.29 6.32
C CYS A 67 -4.74 -1.96 7.39
N LYS A 68 -3.56 -2.58 7.29
CA LYS A 68 -2.39 -2.24 8.10
C LYS A 68 -1.13 -2.31 7.25
N SER A 69 -0.52 -1.17 6.98
CA SER A 69 0.72 -1.00 6.23
C SER A 69 0.68 -1.70 4.87
N GLY A 70 -0.43 -1.52 4.14
CA GLY A 70 -0.66 -2.15 2.83
C GLY A 70 -1.14 -3.61 2.88
N ILE A 71 -1.28 -4.20 4.08
CA ILE A 71 -1.75 -5.58 4.27
C ILE A 71 -3.21 -5.56 4.75
N ALA A 72 -4.09 -6.23 4.02
CA ALA A 72 -5.48 -6.45 4.45
C ALA A 72 -5.55 -7.60 5.48
N LEU A 73 -5.83 -7.27 6.73
CA LEU A 73 -6.05 -8.23 7.81
C LEU A 73 -7.54 -8.54 7.94
N CYS A 74 -7.96 -9.66 7.34
CA CYS A 74 -9.35 -10.10 7.35
C CYS A 74 -9.62 -11.13 8.46
N SER A 75 -10.77 -10.98 9.12
CA SER A 75 -11.23 -11.88 10.18
C SER A 75 -12.70 -12.25 9.95
N LYS A 76 -13.02 -13.53 10.14
CA LYS A 76 -14.39 -14.02 10.12
C LYS A 76 -15.04 -13.73 11.45
N MET A 77 -16.10 -12.94 11.43
CA MET A 77 -16.93 -12.69 12.60
C MET A 77 -17.89 -13.87 12.79
N THR A 78 -18.24 -14.16 14.04
CA THR A 78 -19.41 -15.00 14.34
C THR A 78 -20.66 -14.28 13.86
N CYS A 79 -21.06 -14.55 12.63
CA CYS A 79 -22.44 -14.32 12.26
C CYS A 79 -23.35 -15.20 13.10
N ALA A 80 -24.52 -14.69 13.42
CA ALA A 80 -25.65 -15.57 13.66
C ALA A 80 -25.77 -16.42 12.39
N SER A 81 -25.30 -17.67 12.44
CA SER A 81 -25.75 -18.67 11.49
C SER A 81 -27.28 -18.56 11.52
N PRO A 82 -27.95 -18.23 10.40
CA PRO A 82 -29.41 -18.26 10.41
C PRO A 82 -29.78 -19.64 10.95
N PRO A 83 -30.68 -19.72 11.95
CA PRO A 83 -30.91 -20.98 12.63
C PRO A 83 -31.16 -22.07 11.59
N CYS A 84 -30.28 -23.08 11.55
CA CYS A 84 -30.33 -24.22 10.64
C CYS A 84 -31.54 -25.13 10.93
N GLN A 85 -32.73 -24.57 11.06
CA GLN A 85 -33.97 -25.29 11.37
C GLN A 85 -35.21 -24.80 10.60
N PHE A 86 -35.13 -23.76 9.76
CA PHE A 86 -36.28 -23.40 8.91
C PHE A 86 -36.33 -24.06 7.53
N PHE A 87 -35.29 -24.83 7.12
CA PHE A 87 -35.37 -25.60 5.87
C PHE A 87 -36.15 -26.93 6.00
N PHE A 88 -36.53 -27.38 7.21
CA PHE A 88 -37.21 -28.67 7.38
C PHE A 88 -38.75 -28.62 7.42
N PHE A 89 -39.39 -27.45 7.46
CA PHE A 89 -40.87 -27.37 7.58
C PHE A 89 -41.62 -27.11 6.27
N TYR A 90 -40.94 -26.98 5.12
CA TYR A 90 -41.61 -26.89 3.80
C TYR A 90 -41.54 -28.20 3.00
N GLN A 91 -41.36 -29.34 3.67
CA GLN A 91 -41.60 -30.64 3.05
C GLN A 91 -42.86 -31.28 3.65
N ILE A 92 -43.96 -31.03 2.94
CA ILE A 92 -45.25 -31.75 2.90
C ILE A 92 -46.31 -31.28 3.91
#